data_AF-A0A1V0PFX3-F1
#
_entry.id   AF-A0A1V0PFX3-F1
#
_cell.length_a   1.000
_cell.length_b   1.000
_cell.length_c   1.000
_cell.angle_alpha   90.00
_cell.angle_beta   90.00
_cell.angle_gamma   90.00
#
_symmetry.space_group_name_H-M   'P 1'
#
loop_
_entity.id
_entity.type
_entity.pdbx_description
1 polymer ?
#
loop_
_entity_poly.entity_id
_entity_poly.type
_entity_poly.pdbx_seq_one_letter_code
_entity_poly.pdbx_strand_id
1 'polypeptide(L)' 'MNNNLKEKLFFCYNKKLKQYLYFECGIDSEFSALHPKTMNEFWVYIKTEQLDKALTNYKK' A
#
# COMPACT_ATOMS: atom_id res chain seq x y z
N MET A 1 5.20 -23.97 -8.92
CA MET A 1 4.25 -22.85 -8.85
C MET A 1 4.96 -21.68 -8.17
N ASN A 2 5.40 -20.68 -8.94
CA ASN A 2 6.17 -19.56 -8.39
C ASN A 2 5.19 -18.57 -7.75
N ASN A 3 5.17 -18.55 -6.42
CA ASN A 3 4.33 -17.67 -5.62
C ASN A 3 4.84 -16.21 -5.66
N ASN A 4 4.67 -15.55 -6.81
CA ASN A 4 4.99 -14.12 -7.02
C ASN A 4 3.93 -13.16 -6.46
N LEU A 5 3.11 -13.61 -5.51
CA LEU A 5 2.09 -12.76 -4.89
C LEU A 5 2.73 -11.56 -4.17
N LYS A 6 3.89 -11.76 -3.53
CA LYS A 6 4.68 -10.68 -2.91
C LYS A 6 5.13 -9.63 -3.91
N GLU A 7 5.41 -10.03 -5.16
CA GLU A 7 5.82 -9.07 -6.20
C GLU A 7 4.65 -8.21 -6.66
N LYS A 8 3.42 -8.72 -6.57
CA LYS A 8 2.18 -8.04 -6.99
C LYS A 8 1.55 -7.16 -5.91
N LEU A 9 2.01 -7.24 -4.66
CA LEU A 9 1.45 -6.51 -3.53
C LEU A 9 2.39 -5.41 -3.04
N PHE A 10 1.81 -4.31 -2.61
CA PHE A 10 2.49 -3.22 -1.93
C PHE A 10 1.99 -3.10 -0.50
N PHE A 11 2.90 -3.19 0.47
CA PHE A 11 2.61 -3.10 1.89
C PHE A 11 2.94 -1.68 2.37
N CYS A 12 1.91 -0.96 2.80
CA CYS A 12 2.04 0.39 3.35
C CYS A 12 1.99 0.35 4.88
N TYR A 13 3.05 0.83 5.52
CA TYR A 13 3.15 0.97 6.99
C TYR A 13 3.09 2.44 7.44
N ASN A 14 3.00 3.39 6.50
CA ASN A 14 3.02 4.81 6.78
C ASN A 14 1.62 5.39 6.66
N LYS A 15 1.06 5.86 7.78
CA LYS A 15 -0.28 6.45 7.84
C LYS A 15 -0.45 7.68 6.94
N LYS A 16 0.57 8.54 6.81
CA LYS A 16 0.51 9.72 5.93
C LYS A 16 0.43 9.30 4.46
N LEU A 17 1.21 8.28 4.07
CA LEU A 17 1.12 7.73 2.72
C LEU A 17 -0.25 7.10 2.46
N LYS A 18 -0.81 6.34 3.41
CA LYS A 18 -2.18 5.81 3.29
C LYS A 18 -3.21 6.92 3.08
N GLN A 19 -3.11 8.00 3.87
CA GLN A 19 -4.01 9.15 3.74
C GLN A 19 -3.88 9.82 2.37
N TYR A 20 -2.66 10.04 1.89
CA TYR A 20 -2.41 10.57 0.54
C TYR A 20 -3.02 9.68 -0.55
N LEU A 21 -2.78 8.37 -0.48
CA LEU A 21 -3.30 7.42 -1.47
C LEU A 21 -4.83 7.44 -1.50
N TYR A 22 -5.49 7.48 -0.34
CA TYR A 22 -6.94 7.46 -0.24
C TYR A 22 -7.58 8.81 -0.64
N PHE A 23 -7.18 9.90 0.02
CA PHE A 23 -7.85 11.20 -0.12
C PHE A 23 -7.44 11.96 -1.39
N GLU A 24 -6.17 11.91 -1.78
CA GLU A 24 -5.66 12.67 -2.93
C GLU A 24 -5.67 11.86 -4.22
N CYS A 25 -5.39 10.55 -4.13
CA CYS A 25 -5.28 9.69 -5.31
C CYS A 25 -6.51 8.80 -5.56
N GLY A 26 -7.45 8.70 -4.62
CA GLY A 26 -8.62 7.83 -4.72
C GLY A 26 -8.28 6.32 -4.76
N ILE A 27 -7.11 5.93 -4.26
CA ILE A 27 -6.62 4.56 -4.25
C ILE A 27 -6.86 3.97 -2.86
N ASP A 28 -7.83 3.07 -2.76
CA ASP A 28 -8.07 2.32 -1.52
C ASP A 28 -7.20 1.06 -1.43
N SER A 29 -6.97 0.61 -0.21
CA SER A 29 -6.31 -0.66 0.06
C SER A 29 -7.25 -1.82 -0.19
N GLU A 30 -6.72 -2.94 -0.67
CA GLU A 30 -7.46 -4.19 -0.79
C GLU A 30 -7.88 -4.72 0.59
N PHE A 31 -6.99 -4.59 1.57
CA PHE A 31 -7.29 -4.88 2.97
C PHE A 31 -6.29 -4.19 3.92
N SER A 32 -6.66 -4.12 5.20
CA SER A 32 -5.73 -3.80 6.29
C SER A 32 -5.62 -4.96 7.28
N ALA A 33 -4.50 -5.00 7.99
CA ALA A 33 -4.25 -6.00 9.02
C ALA A 33 -3.31 -5.45 10.10
N LEU A 34 -3.28 -6.11 11.26
CA LEU A 34 -2.37 -5.78 12.35
C LEU A 34 -1.13 -6.67 12.28
N HIS A 35 0.06 -6.07 12.39
CA HIS A 35 1.29 -6.83 12.48
C HIS A 35 1.34 -7.57 13.83
N PRO A 36 1.52 -8.91 13.86
CA PRO A 36 1.27 -9.71 15.06
C PRO A 36 2.20 -9.41 16.23
N LYS A 37 3.39 -8.86 15.97
CA LYS A 37 4.37 -8.51 17.03
C LYS A 37 4.19 -7.09 17.56
N THR A 38 3.91 -6.14 16.67
CA THR A 38 3.90 -4.71 17.01
C THR A 38 2.49 -4.16 17.19
N MET A 39 1.48 -4.93 16.78
CA MET A 39 0.07 -4.53 16.71
C MET A 39 -0.16 -3.27 15.87
N ASN A 40 0.81 -2.90 15.03
CA ASN A 40 0.68 -1.77 14.11
C ASN A 40 -0.14 -2.19 12.90
N GLU A 41 -1.11 -1.36 12.53
CA GLU A 41 -1.88 -1.53 11.31
C GLU A 41 -1.00 -1.29 10.08
N PHE A 42 -1.21 -2.11 9.06
CA PHE A 42 -0.65 -1.93 7.72
C PHE A 42 -1.73 -2.16 6.68
N TRP A 43 -1.55 -1.54 5.51
CA TRP A 43 -2.49 -1.58 4.41
C TRP A 43 -1.84 -2.26 3.21
N VAL A 44 -2.60 -3.10 2.52
CA VAL A 44 -2.12 -3.86 1.37
C VAL A 44 -2.82 -3.40 0.11
N TYR A 45 -2.03 -3.13 -0.91
CA TYR A 45 -2.50 -2.68 -2.22
C TYR A 45 -2.06 -3.67 -3.29
N ILE A 46 -2.86 -3.81 -4.34
CA ILE A 46 -2.41 -4.44 -5.58
C ILE A 46 -1.53 -3.42 -6.33
N LYS A 47 -0.36 -3.85 -6.79
CA LYS A 47 0.51 -3.01 -7.61
C LYS A 47 -0.16 -2.76 -8.96
N THR A 48 -0.35 -1.50 -9.26
CA THR A 48 -0.87 -0.99 -10.53
C THR A 48 -0.01 0.18 -10.98
N GLU A 49 -0.03 0.51 -12.26
CA GLU A 49 0.69 1.67 -12.78
C GLU A 49 0.22 2.99 -12.11
N GLN A 50 -1.05 3.05 -11.71
CA GLN A 50 -1.62 4.20 -11.00
C GLN A 50 -0.99 4.33 -9.60
N LEU A 51 -0.86 3.23 -8.88
CA LEU A 51 -0.19 3.21 -7.58
C LEU A 51 1.28 3.61 -7.72
N ASP A 52 2.00 3.07 -8.70
CA ASP A 52 3.42 3.38 -8.90
C ASP A 52 3.65 4.87 -9.22
N LYS A 53 2.77 5.48 -10.02
CA LYS A 53 2.77 6.92 -10.28
C LYS A 53 2.52 7.73 -9.00
N ALA A 54 1.52 7.36 -8.20
CA ALA A 54 1.21 8.03 -6.93
C ALA A 54 2.39 7.93 -5.93
N LEU A 55 3.00 6.75 -5.81
CA LEU A 55 4.17 6.53 -4.95
C LEU A 55 5.39 7.35 -5.41
N THR A 56 5.59 7.48 -6.72
CA THR A 56 6.68 8.29 -7.28
C THR A 56 6.45 9.78 -7.03
N ASN A 57 5.20 10.25 -7.15
CA ASN A 57 4.85 11.64 -6.90
C ASN A 57 4.98 12.02 -5.42
N TYR A 58 4.62 11.12 -4.50
CA TYR A 58 4.74 11.36 -3.06
C TYR A 58 6.20 11.46 -2.55
N LYS A 59 7.15 10.83 -3.26
CA LYS A 59 8.58 10.85 -2.90
C LYS A 59 9.31 12.10 -3.39
N LYS A 60 8.71 12.87 -4.30
CA LYS A 60 9.27 14.14 -4.77
C LYS A 60 8.99 15.23 -3.75
#